data_AF-A0A1V4PT62-F1
#
_entry.id   AF-A0A1V4PT62-F1
#
_cell.length_a   1.000
_cell.length_b   1.000
_cell.length_c   1.000
_cell.angle_alpha   90.00
_cell.angle_beta   90.00
_cell.angle_gamma   90.00
#
_symmetry.space_group_name_H-M   'P 1'
#
loop_
_entity.id
_entity.type
_entity.pdbx_description
1 polymer ?
#
loop_
_entity_poly.entity_id
_entity_poly.type
_entity_poly.pdbx_seq_one_letter_code
_entity_poly.pdbx_strand_id
1 'polypeptide(L)'
;MTDYSNSHAIVVGGSIGGLTAALLLRDLGFTVDVYERTPTALDGRGSGIVLQPDTVRWFTERSTQNLADLSTSTSAVQYLTPEGDVEYREECTWTYTSWGTFYRALLADFGTERYHYGEYACGFSEHDDGVTVRFVSGRRESADLVVFADGVTSVARERFDPESGLHYSGYVGWRGTVALRDLDAATREVLQDAITYQVIPNSHITMYPIPGENSLSIEDRLMNYVWYRNVPAGPDLTEMLIDKRGFAGSVSVHPGQVQDRYVDEMKQTASERMAPAIASVIRATKTPYLQVVSDSRSARMAMGRVALIGDAACAARPHAAAGTAKAAADGWALASALADAGGDVAAALVKWEPAQLQMSDALLRRVVAMGERSQFSNTWTPGDPDLRFGLYGPGK
;
A
#
# COMPACT_ATOMS: atom_id res chain seq x y z
N MET A 1 -28.66 -1.40 21.38
CA MET A 1 -28.11 -0.13 20.88
C MET A 1 -26.62 -0.19 21.11
N THR A 2 -25.83 0.08 20.08
CA THR A 2 -24.39 0.27 20.26
C THR A 2 -24.13 1.65 20.89
N ASP A 3 -22.98 1.83 21.52
CA ASP A 3 -22.64 3.09 22.23
C ASP A 3 -22.54 4.31 21.31
N TYR A 4 -22.50 4.10 19.98
CA TYR A 4 -22.32 5.16 18.98
C TYR A 4 -23.49 5.29 17.99
N SER A 5 -24.67 4.72 18.29
CA SER A 5 -25.84 4.72 17.38
C SER A 5 -26.35 6.11 16.96
N ASN A 6 -25.97 7.18 17.67
CA ASN A 6 -26.31 8.57 17.34
C ASN A 6 -25.08 9.42 16.98
N SER A 7 -23.91 8.80 16.82
CA SER A 7 -22.65 9.48 16.54
C SER A 7 -22.33 9.44 15.05
N HIS A 8 -21.66 10.48 14.57
CA HIS A 8 -21.19 10.64 13.21
C HIS A 8 -19.66 10.54 13.16
N ALA A 9 -19.13 9.78 12.21
CA ALA A 9 -17.70 9.70 11.92
C ALA A 9 -17.41 10.05 10.46
N ILE A 10 -16.33 10.81 10.25
CA ILE A 10 -15.80 11.10 8.92
C ILE A 10 -14.50 10.33 8.72
N VAL A 11 -14.38 9.65 7.58
CA VAL A 11 -13.12 9.04 7.14
C VAL A 11 -12.62 9.78 5.90
N VAL A 12 -11.44 10.38 5.98
CA VAL A 12 -10.79 11.08 4.87
C VAL A 12 -9.80 10.14 4.20
N GLY A 13 -10.01 9.83 2.93
CA GLY A 13 -9.25 8.84 2.15
C GLY A 13 -10.03 7.54 2.02
N GLY A 14 -10.47 7.21 0.80
CA GLY A 14 -11.38 6.10 0.54
C GLY A 14 -10.71 4.81 0.07
N SER A 15 -9.42 4.64 0.31
CA SER A 15 -8.71 3.40 -0.07
C SER A 15 -8.88 2.28 0.97
N ILE A 16 -8.08 1.22 0.88
CA ILE A 16 -8.16 -0.01 1.68
C ILE A 16 -8.22 0.28 3.19
N GLY A 17 -7.28 1.09 3.71
CA GLY A 17 -7.25 1.45 5.13
C GLY A 17 -8.47 2.24 5.58
N GLY A 18 -8.88 3.24 4.79
CA GLY A 18 -10.04 4.08 5.09
C GLY A 18 -11.36 3.32 5.03
N LEU A 19 -11.58 2.51 3.98
CA LEU A 19 -12.77 1.67 3.88
C LEU A 19 -12.82 0.62 5.00
N THR A 20 -11.70 0.01 5.36
CA THR A 20 -11.65 -0.93 6.50
C THR A 20 -12.05 -0.22 7.80
N ALA A 21 -11.50 0.97 8.07
CA ALA A 21 -11.89 1.77 9.24
C ALA A 21 -13.37 2.17 9.19
N ALA A 22 -13.88 2.62 8.03
CA ALA A 22 -15.26 3.04 7.87
C ALA A 22 -16.25 1.90 8.12
N LEU A 23 -15.95 0.71 7.62
CA LEU A 23 -16.73 -0.50 7.85
C LEU A 23 -16.77 -0.88 9.33
N LEU A 24 -15.62 -0.85 10.01
CA LEU A 24 -15.52 -1.14 11.44
C LEU A 24 -16.25 -0.11 12.32
N LEU A 25 -16.17 1.18 11.97
CA LEU A 25 -16.91 2.25 12.65
C LEU A 25 -18.42 2.08 12.46
N ARG A 26 -18.86 1.68 11.26
CA ARG A 26 -20.26 1.37 10.98
C ARG A 26 -20.76 0.18 11.82
N ASP A 27 -19.94 -0.84 12.03
CA ASP A 27 -20.28 -1.98 12.91
C ASP A 27 -20.45 -1.57 14.39
N LEU A 28 -19.75 -0.52 14.83
CA LEU A 28 -19.97 0.12 16.13
C LEU A 28 -21.21 1.03 16.17
N GLY A 29 -21.89 1.21 15.05
CA GLY A 29 -23.15 1.95 14.89
C GLY A 29 -22.99 3.43 14.59
N PHE A 30 -21.78 3.92 14.27
CA PHE A 30 -21.63 5.27 13.74
C PHE A 30 -22.39 5.40 12.41
N THR A 31 -22.95 6.59 12.16
CA THR A 31 -23.15 7.05 10.78
C THR A 31 -21.78 7.42 10.22
N VAL A 32 -21.38 6.86 9.09
CA VAL A 32 -20.02 7.05 8.54
C VAL A 32 -20.06 7.62 7.14
N ASP A 33 -19.34 8.71 6.91
CA ASP A 33 -19.12 9.31 5.61
C ASP A 33 -17.63 9.24 5.21
N VAL A 34 -17.37 8.69 4.03
CA VAL A 34 -16.02 8.53 3.46
C VAL A 34 -15.81 9.58 2.37
N TYR A 35 -14.73 10.34 2.46
CA TYR A 35 -14.37 11.38 1.48
C TYR A 35 -13.10 10.99 0.74
N GLU A 36 -13.21 10.77 -0.57
CA GLU A 36 -12.09 10.41 -1.45
C GLU A 36 -11.78 11.56 -2.39
N ARG A 37 -10.50 11.96 -2.45
CA ARG A 37 -10.04 13.07 -3.29
C ARG A 37 -10.17 12.81 -4.78
N THR A 38 -10.14 11.55 -5.21
CA THR A 38 -10.25 11.17 -6.61
C THR A 38 -11.70 11.30 -7.08
N PRO A 39 -11.98 11.98 -8.21
CA PRO A 39 -13.36 12.23 -8.67
C PRO A 39 -14.05 11.01 -9.28
N THR A 40 -13.33 9.91 -9.45
CA THR A 40 -13.82 8.67 -10.04
C THR A 40 -13.46 7.49 -9.16
N ALA A 41 -14.11 6.34 -9.41
CA ALA A 41 -13.69 5.07 -8.84
C ALA A 41 -12.19 4.89 -9.02
N LEU A 42 -11.51 4.54 -7.93
CA LEU A 42 -10.08 4.36 -7.96
C LEU A 42 -9.73 3.14 -8.81
N ASP A 43 -8.75 3.31 -9.69
CA ASP A 43 -8.20 2.23 -10.50
C ASP A 43 -6.87 1.76 -9.89
N GLY A 44 -6.75 0.44 -9.71
CA GLY A 44 -5.63 -0.21 -9.05
C GLY A 44 -4.35 -0.29 -9.87
N ARG A 45 -4.38 0.13 -11.14
CA ARG A 45 -3.20 0.25 -12.02
C ARG A 45 -2.32 -1.01 -12.01
N GLY A 46 -2.94 -2.19 -11.84
CA GLY A 46 -2.26 -3.48 -11.71
C GLY A 46 -1.34 -3.65 -10.49
N SER A 47 -1.46 -2.86 -9.42
CA SER A 47 -0.60 -3.01 -8.24
C SER A 47 -0.93 -4.28 -7.45
N GLY A 48 0.05 -5.17 -7.26
CA GLY A 48 -0.10 -6.33 -6.38
C GLY A 48 -0.10 -5.97 -4.90
N ILE A 49 -0.83 -6.78 -4.11
CA ILE A 49 -0.87 -6.75 -2.64
C ILE A 49 -0.69 -8.17 -2.14
N VAL A 50 0.26 -8.37 -1.24
CA VAL A 50 0.37 -9.61 -0.45
C VAL A 50 -0.69 -9.58 0.64
N LEU A 51 -1.51 -10.61 0.71
CA LEU A 51 -2.60 -10.71 1.67
C LEU A 51 -2.07 -11.24 3.01
N GLN A 52 -1.99 -10.36 4.00
CA GLN A 52 -1.62 -10.68 5.37
C GLN A 52 -2.86 -10.81 6.26
N PRO A 53 -2.77 -11.45 7.45
CA PRO A 53 -3.90 -11.66 8.34
C PRO A 53 -4.74 -10.40 8.61
N ASP A 54 -4.11 -9.29 9.00
CA ASP A 54 -4.82 -8.03 9.26
C ASP A 54 -5.49 -7.45 8.00
N THR A 55 -4.87 -7.63 6.83
CA THR A 55 -5.42 -7.14 5.56
C THR A 55 -6.75 -7.84 5.25
N VAL A 56 -6.82 -9.16 5.40
CA VAL A 56 -7.99 -9.96 5.01
C VAL A 56 -9.04 -10.08 6.10
N ARG A 57 -8.72 -9.64 7.33
CA ARG A 57 -9.52 -9.87 8.53
C ARG A 57 -10.99 -9.46 8.39
N TRP A 58 -11.27 -8.36 7.69
CA TRP A 58 -12.65 -7.95 7.40
C TRP A 58 -13.42 -9.01 6.61
N PHE A 59 -12.82 -9.54 5.56
CA PHE A 59 -13.43 -10.57 4.73
C PHE A 59 -13.59 -11.90 5.44
N THR A 60 -12.70 -12.21 6.39
CA THR A 60 -12.79 -13.46 7.16
C THR A 60 -13.78 -13.39 8.32
N GLU A 61 -13.98 -12.21 8.93
CA GLU A 61 -14.79 -12.07 10.15
C GLU A 61 -16.17 -11.43 9.94
N ARG A 62 -16.35 -10.59 8.90
CA ARG A 62 -17.52 -9.71 8.78
C ARG A 62 -18.18 -9.73 7.40
N SER A 63 -17.40 -9.81 6.32
CA SER A 63 -17.94 -9.78 4.96
C SER A 63 -18.77 -11.03 4.64
N THR A 64 -19.73 -10.87 3.74
CA THR A 64 -20.42 -11.99 3.08
C THR A 64 -19.70 -12.46 1.81
N GLN A 65 -18.69 -11.72 1.35
CA GLN A 65 -17.87 -12.09 0.20
C GLN A 65 -16.85 -13.15 0.58
N ASN A 66 -16.53 -14.04 -0.35
CA ASN A 66 -15.53 -15.09 -0.13
C ASN A 66 -14.14 -14.61 -0.55
N LEU A 67 -13.16 -14.71 0.36
CA LEU A 67 -11.78 -14.32 0.09
C LEU A 67 -11.13 -15.10 -1.06
N ALA A 68 -11.55 -16.34 -1.29
CA ALA A 68 -11.09 -17.14 -2.43
C ALA A 68 -11.45 -16.49 -3.77
N ASP A 69 -12.54 -15.71 -3.81
CA ASP A 69 -13.00 -14.98 -4.99
C ASP A 69 -12.30 -13.60 -5.14
N LEU A 70 -11.33 -13.30 -4.29
CA LEU A 70 -10.59 -12.03 -4.32
C LEU A 70 -9.08 -12.24 -4.45
N SER A 71 -8.63 -13.49 -4.48
CA SER A 71 -7.22 -13.79 -4.26
C SER A 71 -6.69 -14.88 -5.17
N THR A 72 -5.36 -14.93 -5.25
CA THR A 72 -4.61 -16.01 -5.86
C THR A 72 -3.43 -16.38 -4.98
N SER A 73 -2.77 -17.49 -5.25
CA SER A 73 -1.63 -17.95 -4.46
C SER A 73 -0.52 -18.52 -5.33
N THR A 74 0.68 -18.58 -4.76
CA THR A 74 1.72 -19.50 -5.26
C THR A 74 2.20 -20.42 -4.15
N SER A 75 2.89 -21.48 -4.53
CA SER A 75 3.42 -22.51 -3.64
C SER A 75 4.83 -22.25 -3.13
N ALA A 76 5.59 -21.31 -3.72
CA ALA A 76 6.97 -21.08 -3.34
C ALA A 76 7.43 -19.62 -3.35
N VAL A 77 8.57 -19.39 -2.69
CA VAL A 77 9.44 -18.22 -2.89
C VAL A 77 10.74 -18.71 -3.52
N GLN A 78 11.22 -18.03 -4.56
CA GLN A 78 12.47 -18.39 -5.23
C GLN A 78 13.35 -17.19 -5.54
N TYR A 79 14.64 -17.44 -5.68
CA TYR A 79 15.66 -16.46 -6.09
C TYR A 79 16.36 -16.98 -7.34
N LEU A 80 16.41 -16.13 -8.37
CA LEU A 80 17.11 -16.43 -9.61
C LEU A 80 18.44 -15.71 -9.67
N THR A 81 19.44 -16.40 -10.21
CA THR A 81 20.69 -15.79 -10.68
C THR A 81 20.46 -15.01 -11.99
N PRO A 82 21.36 -14.09 -12.38
CA PRO A 82 21.29 -13.43 -13.69
C PRO A 82 21.28 -14.40 -14.89
N GLU A 83 21.87 -15.58 -14.74
CA GLU A 83 21.89 -16.64 -15.77
C GLU A 83 20.54 -17.36 -15.90
N GLY A 84 19.66 -17.23 -14.90
CA GLY A 84 18.33 -17.86 -14.86
C GLY A 84 18.24 -19.13 -14.01
N ASP A 85 19.35 -19.54 -13.38
CA ASP A 85 19.35 -20.67 -12.44
C ASP A 85 18.68 -20.30 -11.12
N VAL A 86 18.02 -21.27 -10.49
CA VAL A 86 17.43 -21.11 -9.14
C VAL A 86 18.53 -21.20 -8.08
N GLU A 87 18.87 -20.06 -7.49
CA GLU A 87 19.86 -19.97 -6.40
C GLU A 87 19.30 -20.48 -5.06
N TYR A 88 18.03 -20.16 -4.80
CA TYR A 88 17.31 -20.56 -3.58
C TYR A 88 15.83 -20.76 -3.91
N ARG A 89 15.22 -21.77 -3.27
CA ARG A 89 13.77 -21.98 -3.32
C ARG A 89 13.28 -22.53 -1.98
N GLU A 90 12.18 -21.97 -1.52
CA GLU A 90 11.45 -22.41 -0.33
C GLU A 90 9.99 -22.66 -0.68
N GLU A 91 9.50 -23.86 -0.37
CA GLU A 91 8.08 -24.19 -0.49
C GLU A 91 7.31 -23.49 0.64
N CYS A 92 6.56 -22.47 0.28
CA CYS A 92 5.79 -21.62 1.18
C CYS A 92 4.62 -21.00 0.42
N THR A 93 3.40 -21.22 0.90
CA THR A 93 2.22 -20.64 0.27
C THR A 93 2.06 -19.18 0.65
N TRP A 94 2.05 -18.32 -0.36
CA TRP A 94 1.66 -16.93 -0.22
C TRP A 94 0.41 -16.63 -1.02
N THR A 95 -0.43 -15.77 -0.48
CA THR A 95 -1.68 -15.33 -1.10
C THR A 95 -1.57 -13.84 -1.44
N TYR A 96 -2.09 -13.45 -2.60
CA TYR A 96 -2.07 -12.08 -3.10
C TYR A 96 -3.39 -11.73 -3.76
N THR A 97 -3.57 -10.44 -3.95
CA THR A 97 -4.63 -9.86 -4.77
C THR A 97 -4.06 -8.70 -5.58
N SER A 98 -4.90 -8.14 -6.45
CA SER A 98 -4.65 -6.83 -7.03
C SER A 98 -5.34 -5.77 -6.18
N TRP A 99 -4.72 -4.61 -6.06
CA TRP A 99 -5.27 -3.48 -5.30
C TRP A 99 -6.70 -3.15 -5.74
N GLY A 100 -6.97 -3.18 -7.05
CA GLY A 100 -8.29 -2.87 -7.60
C GLY A 100 -9.36 -3.87 -7.18
N THR A 101 -9.02 -5.16 -7.17
CA THR A 101 -9.92 -6.23 -6.72
C THR A 101 -10.29 -6.04 -5.25
N PHE A 102 -9.28 -5.84 -4.40
CA PHE A 102 -9.48 -5.69 -2.97
C PHE A 102 -10.26 -4.42 -2.60
N TYR A 103 -9.89 -3.28 -3.21
CA TYR A 103 -10.58 -2.00 -3.03
C TYR A 103 -12.06 -2.10 -3.41
N ARG A 104 -12.37 -2.67 -4.59
CA ARG A 104 -13.77 -2.80 -5.04
C ARG A 104 -14.58 -3.72 -4.14
N ALA A 105 -13.98 -4.77 -3.60
CA ALA A 105 -14.64 -5.65 -2.65
C ALA A 105 -14.99 -4.91 -1.34
N LEU A 106 -14.05 -4.15 -0.77
CA LEU A 106 -14.32 -3.32 0.41
C LEU A 106 -15.37 -2.24 0.13
N LEU A 107 -15.30 -1.61 -1.04
CA LEU A 107 -16.29 -0.61 -1.46
C LEU A 107 -17.67 -1.24 -1.65
N ALA A 108 -17.75 -2.47 -2.14
CA ALA A 108 -19.02 -3.19 -2.29
C ALA A 108 -19.66 -3.49 -0.92
N ASP A 109 -18.86 -3.85 0.09
CA ASP A 109 -19.35 -4.02 1.47
C ASP A 109 -19.76 -2.69 2.12
N PHE A 110 -19.06 -1.60 1.79
CA PHE A 110 -19.37 -0.28 2.35
C PHE A 110 -20.60 0.35 1.68
N GLY A 111 -20.73 0.21 0.37
CA GLY A 111 -21.71 0.91 -0.47
C GLY A 111 -21.23 2.29 -0.91
N THR A 112 -21.93 2.88 -1.87
CA THR A 112 -21.55 4.17 -2.48
C THR A 112 -22.39 5.36 -2.00
N GLU A 113 -23.41 5.14 -1.18
CA GLU A 113 -24.34 6.20 -0.72
C GLU A 113 -23.62 7.28 0.10
N ARG A 114 -22.71 6.86 0.99
CA ARG A 114 -21.90 7.74 1.85
C ARG A 114 -20.41 7.74 1.48
N TYR A 115 -20.12 7.44 0.22
CA TYR A 115 -18.78 7.50 -0.35
C TYR A 115 -18.72 8.67 -1.33
N HIS A 116 -18.09 9.76 -0.90
CA HIS A 116 -18.06 11.03 -1.62
C HIS A 116 -16.77 11.16 -2.44
N TYR A 117 -16.87 11.05 -3.76
CA TYR A 117 -15.76 11.25 -4.69
C TYR A 117 -15.45 12.73 -4.93
N GLY A 118 -14.19 13.03 -5.28
CA GLY A 118 -13.74 14.37 -5.66
C GLY A 118 -13.59 15.36 -4.50
N GLU A 119 -13.67 14.87 -3.26
CA GLU A 119 -13.62 15.72 -2.06
C GLU A 119 -12.23 15.67 -1.45
N TYR A 120 -11.41 16.66 -1.83
CA TYR A 120 -10.06 16.82 -1.29
C TYR A 120 -10.12 17.60 0.03
N ALA A 121 -9.88 16.94 1.16
CA ALA A 121 -9.74 17.61 2.45
C ALA A 121 -8.49 18.51 2.43
N CYS A 122 -8.60 19.76 2.89
CA CYS A 122 -7.51 20.73 2.94
C CYS A 122 -7.24 21.26 4.35
N GLY A 123 -7.95 20.76 5.36
CA GLY A 123 -7.65 21.01 6.75
C GLY A 123 -8.82 20.66 7.67
N PHE A 124 -8.58 20.75 8.98
CA PHE A 124 -9.60 20.52 9.99
C PHE A 124 -9.46 21.52 11.16
N SER A 125 -10.46 21.56 12.03
CA SER A 125 -10.47 22.31 13.29
C SER A 125 -11.30 21.55 14.31
N GLU A 126 -10.78 21.46 15.53
CA GLU A 126 -11.47 20.86 16.67
C GLU A 126 -12.25 21.93 17.44
N HIS A 127 -13.38 21.51 18.01
CA HIS A 127 -14.23 22.28 18.90
C HIS A 127 -14.62 21.39 20.09
N ASP A 128 -15.28 21.95 21.10
CA ASP A 128 -15.60 21.21 22.34
C ASP A 128 -16.45 19.95 22.09
N ASP A 129 -17.32 19.98 21.08
CA ASP A 129 -18.31 18.95 20.77
C ASP A 129 -18.02 18.15 19.49
N GLY A 130 -16.91 18.42 18.77
CA GLY A 130 -16.61 17.69 17.55
C GLY A 130 -15.48 18.27 16.72
N VAL A 131 -15.39 17.83 15.47
CA VAL A 131 -14.34 18.22 14.53
C VAL A 131 -14.97 18.60 13.21
N THR A 132 -14.56 19.72 12.63
CA THR A 132 -14.94 20.10 11.26
C THR A 132 -13.80 19.88 10.29
N VAL A 133 -14.05 19.12 9.22
CA VAL A 133 -13.18 18.97 8.05
C VAL A 133 -13.58 20.00 7.00
N ARG A 134 -12.59 20.62 6.35
CA ARG A 134 -12.76 21.57 5.25
C ARG A 134 -12.21 20.96 3.97
N PHE A 135 -12.93 21.16 2.86
CA PHE A 135 -12.57 20.62 1.55
C PHE A 135 -12.25 21.74 0.55
N VAL A 136 -11.45 21.42 -0.47
CA VAL A 136 -11.08 22.36 -1.55
C VAL A 136 -12.30 22.89 -2.30
N SER A 137 -13.38 22.10 -2.37
CA SER A 137 -14.67 22.48 -2.94
C SER A 137 -15.36 23.65 -2.18
N GLY A 138 -14.88 23.98 -0.97
CA GLY A 138 -15.54 24.92 -0.05
C GLY A 138 -16.51 24.22 0.92
N ARG A 139 -16.78 22.92 0.71
CA ARG A 139 -17.58 22.08 1.60
C ARG A 139 -16.96 22.02 3.01
N ARG A 140 -17.81 21.93 4.03
CA ARG A 140 -17.43 21.78 5.43
C ARG A 140 -18.34 20.77 6.09
N GLU A 141 -17.77 19.82 6.81
CA GLU A 141 -18.51 18.71 7.42
C GLU A 141 -18.01 18.47 8.84
N SER A 142 -18.95 18.25 9.76
CA SER A 142 -18.65 18.07 11.19
C SER A 142 -18.99 16.67 11.67
N ALA A 143 -18.17 16.13 12.56
CA ALA A 143 -18.34 14.79 13.12
C ALA A 143 -17.82 14.68 14.56
N ASP A 144 -18.26 13.64 15.27
CA ASP A 144 -17.80 13.30 16.62
C ASP A 144 -16.40 12.65 16.62
N LEU A 145 -16.03 12.06 15.47
CA LEU A 145 -14.74 11.43 15.19
C LEU A 145 -14.33 11.71 13.74
N VAL A 146 -13.06 12.06 13.52
CA VAL A 146 -12.46 12.13 12.17
C VAL A 146 -11.26 11.19 12.07
N VAL A 147 -11.23 10.35 11.05
CA VAL A 147 -10.10 9.45 10.75
C VAL A 147 -9.48 9.86 9.43
N PHE A 148 -8.23 10.32 9.46
CA PHE A 148 -7.43 10.57 8.27
C PHE A 148 -6.69 9.30 7.85
N ALA A 149 -7.10 8.75 6.71
CA ALA A 149 -6.55 7.61 5.99
C ALA A 149 -6.14 8.01 4.56
N ASP A 150 -5.73 9.27 4.37
CA ASP A 150 -5.48 9.94 3.09
C ASP A 150 -4.06 9.72 2.53
N GLY A 151 -3.34 8.77 3.11
CA GLY A 151 -2.12 8.19 2.56
C GLY A 151 -0.86 9.03 2.73
N VAL A 152 0.16 8.70 1.94
CA VAL A 152 1.53 9.22 2.08
C VAL A 152 1.64 10.75 1.97
N THR A 153 0.69 11.41 1.31
CA THR A 153 0.61 12.88 1.18
C THR A 153 -0.45 13.50 2.10
N SER A 154 -0.68 12.90 3.28
CA SER A 154 -1.75 13.33 4.18
C SER A 154 -1.67 14.82 4.51
N VAL A 155 -2.81 15.51 4.41
CA VAL A 155 -2.90 16.94 4.73
C VAL A 155 -2.96 17.20 6.23
N ALA A 156 -3.33 16.17 7.01
CA ALA A 156 -3.47 16.28 8.45
C ALA A 156 -2.15 16.06 9.17
N ARG A 157 -1.21 15.31 8.59
CA ARG A 157 0.01 14.85 9.28
C ARG A 157 0.81 15.98 9.94
N GLU A 158 1.03 17.08 9.23
CA GLU A 158 1.77 18.26 9.75
C GLU A 158 1.14 18.83 11.03
N ARG A 159 -0.17 18.71 11.22
CA ARG A 159 -0.86 19.16 12.45
C ARG A 159 -0.61 18.25 13.64
N PHE A 160 -0.31 16.99 13.41
CA PHE A 160 0.02 16.01 14.46
C PHE A 160 1.49 16.07 14.81
N ASP A 161 2.33 16.25 13.79
CA ASP A 161 3.78 16.32 13.91
C ASP A 161 4.36 17.19 12.78
N PRO A 162 4.70 18.46 13.04
CA PRO A 162 5.28 19.35 12.03
C PRO A 162 6.64 18.89 11.48
N GLU A 163 7.33 17.99 12.19
CA GLU A 163 8.62 17.44 11.76
C GLU A 163 8.47 16.18 10.90
N SER A 164 7.25 15.65 10.76
CA SER A 164 6.94 14.40 10.02
C SER A 164 6.95 14.57 8.48
N GLY A 165 8.14 14.85 7.95
CA GLY A 165 8.39 14.92 6.51
C GLY A 165 8.42 13.56 5.82
N LEU A 166 8.28 13.57 4.49
CA LEU A 166 8.64 12.43 3.66
C LEU A 166 10.15 12.41 3.42
N HIS A 167 10.80 11.33 3.83
CA HIS A 167 12.22 11.13 3.64
C HIS A 167 12.47 10.22 2.45
N TYR A 168 13.06 10.77 1.39
CA TYR A 168 13.45 9.97 0.24
C TYR A 168 14.52 8.94 0.62
N SER A 169 14.29 7.67 0.27
CA SER A 169 15.14 6.56 0.68
C SER A 169 16.38 6.33 -0.21
N GLY A 170 16.59 7.15 -1.25
CA GLY A 170 17.73 7.04 -2.18
C GLY A 170 17.50 6.13 -3.39
N TYR A 171 16.28 5.62 -3.56
CA TYR A 171 15.91 4.74 -4.69
C TYR A 171 14.44 4.86 -5.07
N VAL A 172 14.14 4.44 -6.29
CA VAL A 172 12.78 4.38 -6.86
C VAL A 172 12.36 2.94 -7.09
N GLY A 173 11.06 2.69 -7.14
CA GLY A 173 10.46 1.44 -7.58
C GLY A 173 9.87 1.58 -8.98
N TRP A 174 10.44 0.87 -9.95
CA TRP A 174 9.77 0.61 -11.22
C TRP A 174 8.71 -0.46 -11.02
N ARG A 175 7.50 -0.20 -11.50
CA ARG A 175 6.36 -1.11 -11.34
C ARG A 175 5.69 -1.35 -12.68
N GLY A 176 5.11 -2.53 -12.82
CA GLY A 176 4.37 -2.89 -14.01
C GLY A 176 3.70 -4.25 -13.90
N THR A 177 2.83 -4.50 -14.86
CA THR A 177 2.13 -5.77 -15.02
C THR A 177 2.18 -6.22 -16.47
N VAL A 178 2.19 -7.53 -16.67
CA VAL A 178 2.04 -8.19 -17.96
C VAL A 178 1.07 -9.35 -17.81
N ALA A 179 0.10 -9.50 -18.73
CA ALA A 179 -0.78 -10.66 -18.70
C ALA A 179 0.04 -11.93 -18.91
N LEU A 180 -0.17 -12.97 -18.10
CA LEU A 180 0.58 -14.23 -18.24
C LEU A 180 0.43 -14.84 -19.63
N ARG A 181 -0.73 -14.67 -20.26
CA ARG A 181 -0.99 -15.12 -21.64
C ARG A 181 -0.07 -14.46 -22.68
N ASP A 182 0.43 -13.26 -22.41
CA ASP A 182 1.29 -12.49 -23.32
C ASP A 182 2.78 -12.87 -23.19
N LEU A 183 3.14 -13.70 -22.20
CA LEU A 183 4.50 -14.22 -22.01
C LEU A 183 4.72 -15.52 -22.80
N ASP A 184 5.96 -15.88 -23.07
CA ASP A 184 6.29 -17.19 -23.63
C ASP A 184 6.13 -18.31 -22.57
N ALA A 185 6.04 -19.56 -23.04
CA ALA A 185 5.79 -20.71 -22.16
C ALA A 185 6.90 -20.94 -21.14
N ALA A 186 8.17 -20.73 -21.51
CA ALA A 186 9.30 -20.92 -20.61
C ALA A 186 9.31 -19.87 -19.49
N THR A 187 9.05 -18.61 -19.83
CA THR A 187 8.88 -17.53 -18.83
C THR A 187 7.73 -17.83 -17.86
N ARG A 188 6.58 -18.30 -18.38
CA ARG A 188 5.45 -18.68 -17.53
C ARG A 188 5.80 -19.82 -16.58
N GLU A 189 6.46 -20.87 -17.08
CA GLU A 189 6.85 -22.04 -16.29
C GLU A 189 7.68 -21.64 -15.07
N VAL A 190 8.63 -20.73 -15.26
CA VAL A 190 9.52 -20.25 -14.18
C VAL A 190 8.80 -19.38 -13.15
N LEU A 191 7.86 -18.53 -13.57
CA LEU A 191 7.34 -17.44 -12.72
C LEU A 191 5.92 -17.66 -12.17
N GLN A 192 5.09 -18.50 -12.79
CA GLN A 192 3.66 -18.55 -12.51
C GLN A 192 3.28 -19.09 -11.11
N ASP A 193 4.17 -19.84 -10.47
CA ASP A 193 3.94 -20.48 -9.17
C ASP A 193 5.07 -20.20 -8.17
N ALA A 194 5.60 -18.97 -8.18
CA ALA A 194 6.44 -18.47 -7.11
C ALA A 194 6.36 -16.93 -6.96
N ILE A 195 6.59 -16.44 -5.74
CA ILE A 195 7.19 -15.11 -5.59
C ILE A 195 8.65 -15.24 -6.01
N THR A 196 9.03 -14.55 -7.07
CA THR A 196 10.38 -14.61 -7.64
C THR A 196 11.15 -13.35 -7.30
N TYR A 197 12.35 -13.53 -6.76
CA TYR A 197 13.33 -12.46 -6.57
C TYR A 197 14.51 -12.63 -7.51
N GLN A 198 15.13 -11.51 -7.86
CA GLN A 198 16.53 -11.48 -8.23
C GLN A 198 17.20 -10.32 -7.50
N VAL A 199 18.34 -10.59 -6.89
CA VAL A 199 19.16 -9.60 -6.18
C VAL A 199 20.46 -9.45 -6.94
N ILE A 200 20.83 -8.21 -7.23
CA ILE A 200 22.09 -7.84 -7.87
C ILE A 200 22.74 -6.73 -7.04
N PRO A 201 24.01 -6.38 -7.27
CA PRO A 201 24.63 -5.29 -6.53
C PRO A 201 23.81 -3.99 -6.60
N ASN A 202 23.43 -3.49 -5.43
CA ASN A 202 22.68 -2.25 -5.18
C ASN A 202 21.27 -2.21 -5.81
N SER A 203 20.64 -3.35 -6.03
CA SER A 203 19.30 -3.43 -6.64
C SER A 203 18.66 -4.80 -6.41
N HIS A 204 17.34 -4.83 -6.34
CA HIS A 204 16.60 -6.08 -6.41
C HIS A 204 15.24 -5.90 -7.08
N ILE A 205 14.72 -7.00 -7.59
CA ILE A 205 13.38 -7.09 -8.16
C ILE A 205 12.60 -8.21 -7.48
N THR A 206 11.31 -7.99 -7.29
CA THR A 206 10.35 -9.03 -6.88
C THR A 206 9.22 -9.11 -7.91
N MET A 207 8.79 -10.33 -8.24
CA MET A 207 7.72 -10.62 -9.17
C MET A 207 6.76 -11.65 -8.57
N TYR A 208 5.47 -11.51 -8.80
CA TYR A 208 4.46 -12.50 -8.40
C TYR A 208 3.17 -12.34 -9.22
N PRO A 209 2.44 -13.44 -9.47
CA PRO A 209 1.16 -13.37 -10.16
C PRO A 209 0.09 -12.72 -9.27
N ILE A 210 -0.79 -11.93 -9.88
CA ILE A 210 -1.96 -11.33 -9.25
C ILE A 210 -3.20 -11.58 -10.11
N PRO A 211 -4.42 -11.50 -9.54
CA PRO A 211 -5.63 -11.54 -10.34
C PRO A 211 -5.65 -10.44 -11.41
N GLY A 212 -6.27 -10.74 -12.55
CA GLY A 212 -6.56 -9.75 -13.56
C GLY A 212 -7.50 -8.66 -13.03
N GLU A 213 -7.53 -7.51 -13.69
CA GLU A 213 -8.32 -6.37 -13.19
C GLU A 213 -9.80 -6.69 -13.05
N ASN A 214 -10.36 -7.57 -13.90
CA ASN A 214 -11.78 -7.94 -13.87
C ASN A 214 -11.98 -9.47 -13.92
N SER A 215 -10.94 -10.25 -13.62
CA SER A 215 -11.01 -11.72 -13.69
C SER A 215 -10.04 -12.39 -12.73
N LEU A 216 -10.48 -13.49 -12.13
CA LEU A 216 -9.69 -14.35 -11.26
C LEU A 216 -9.17 -15.59 -12.00
N SER A 217 -9.51 -15.74 -13.29
CA SER A 217 -9.08 -16.90 -14.06
C SER A 217 -7.56 -16.95 -14.13
N ILE A 218 -7.01 -18.17 -14.17
CA ILE A 218 -5.55 -18.38 -14.27
C ILE A 218 -5.01 -17.73 -15.54
N GLU A 219 -5.78 -17.75 -16.62
CA GLU A 219 -5.41 -17.20 -17.94
C GLU A 219 -5.37 -15.66 -17.96
N ASP A 220 -6.18 -15.02 -17.11
CA ASP A 220 -6.26 -13.56 -17.02
C ASP A 220 -5.33 -12.97 -15.95
N ARG A 221 -4.58 -13.80 -15.22
CA ARG A 221 -3.60 -13.34 -14.22
C ARG A 221 -2.56 -12.42 -14.86
N LEU A 222 -2.13 -11.46 -14.07
CA LEU A 222 -1.04 -10.56 -14.41
C LEU A 222 0.20 -10.94 -13.62
N MET A 223 1.37 -10.98 -14.25
CA MET A 223 2.65 -10.97 -13.57
C MET A 223 2.94 -9.54 -13.13
N ASN A 224 2.86 -9.27 -11.82
CA ASN A 224 3.21 -8.00 -11.22
C ASN A 224 4.68 -8.00 -10.82
N TYR A 225 5.35 -6.85 -10.93
CA TYR A 225 6.69 -6.68 -10.38
C TYR A 225 6.91 -5.32 -9.72
N VAL A 226 7.90 -5.29 -8.84
CA VAL A 226 8.54 -4.07 -8.35
C VAL A 226 10.05 -4.24 -8.45
N TRP A 227 10.71 -3.37 -9.20
CA TRP A 227 12.16 -3.31 -9.35
C TRP A 227 12.72 -2.04 -8.72
N TYR A 228 13.53 -2.20 -7.67
CA TYR A 228 14.14 -1.09 -6.95
C TYR A 228 15.48 -0.69 -7.54
N ARG A 229 15.62 0.59 -7.88
CA ARG A 229 16.84 1.15 -8.46
C ARG A 229 17.26 2.40 -7.73
N ASN A 230 18.53 2.46 -7.35
CA ASN A 230 19.10 3.66 -6.74
C ASN A 230 19.12 4.81 -7.74
N VAL A 231 18.62 5.96 -7.31
CA VAL A 231 18.67 7.23 -8.03
C VAL A 231 19.03 8.28 -6.99
N PRO A 232 20.21 8.92 -7.07
CA PRO A 232 20.58 9.93 -6.09
C PRO A 232 19.56 11.07 -6.04
N ALA A 233 19.32 11.60 -4.84
CA ALA A 233 18.54 12.83 -4.71
C ALA A 233 19.25 13.97 -5.46
N GLY A 234 18.47 14.80 -6.17
CA GLY A 234 19.00 15.90 -6.95
C GLY A 234 18.45 15.95 -8.37
N PRO A 235 19.19 16.60 -9.31
CA PRO A 235 18.72 16.86 -10.66
C PRO A 235 18.22 15.62 -11.40
N ASP A 236 18.95 14.50 -11.32
CA ASP A 236 18.60 13.26 -12.02
C ASP A 236 17.24 12.72 -11.57
N LEU A 237 16.99 12.68 -10.25
CA LEU A 237 15.70 12.28 -9.71
C LEU A 237 14.61 13.27 -10.11
N THR A 238 14.86 14.57 -9.98
CA THR A 238 13.89 15.61 -10.37
C THR A 238 13.49 15.47 -11.83
N GLU A 239 14.46 15.31 -12.72
CA GLU A 239 14.26 15.15 -14.15
C GLU A 239 13.49 13.85 -14.47
N MET A 240 13.79 12.76 -13.76
CA MET A 240 13.09 11.48 -13.89
C MET A 240 11.63 11.53 -13.44
N LEU A 241 11.31 12.41 -12.49
CA LEU A 241 9.96 12.58 -11.95
C LEU A 241 9.09 13.57 -12.73
N ILE A 242 9.63 14.22 -13.76
CA ILE A 242 8.83 15.02 -14.70
C ILE A 242 8.14 14.08 -15.68
N ASP A 243 6.81 14.16 -15.77
CA ASP A 243 6.04 13.35 -16.70
C ASP A 243 6.12 13.86 -18.15
N LYS A 244 5.64 13.08 -19.11
CA LYS A 244 5.63 13.43 -20.55
C LYS A 244 4.89 14.73 -20.89
N ARG A 245 4.08 15.27 -19.98
CA ARG A 245 3.34 16.52 -20.13
C ARG A 245 4.05 17.70 -19.46
N GLY A 246 5.16 17.45 -18.77
CA GLY A 246 5.95 18.45 -18.06
C GLY A 246 5.56 18.66 -16.59
N PHE A 247 4.73 17.79 -16.00
CA PHE A 247 4.35 17.91 -14.58
C PHE A 247 5.28 17.08 -13.69
N ALA A 248 5.76 17.67 -12.60
CA ALA A 248 6.54 16.97 -11.60
C ALA A 248 5.63 16.07 -10.73
N GLY A 249 5.88 14.76 -10.74
CA GLY A 249 5.26 13.80 -9.84
C GLY A 249 5.98 13.74 -8.49
N SER A 250 5.29 14.10 -7.40
CA SER A 250 5.90 14.11 -6.05
C SER A 250 6.06 12.74 -5.41
N VAL A 251 5.22 11.78 -5.80
CA VAL A 251 5.22 10.40 -5.26
C VAL A 251 5.40 9.35 -6.35
N SER A 252 4.86 9.62 -7.54
CA SER A 252 4.89 8.69 -8.66
C SER A 252 4.77 9.41 -9.99
N VAL A 253 5.31 8.81 -11.04
CA VAL A 253 4.97 9.15 -12.43
C VAL A 253 4.09 8.03 -12.98
N HIS A 254 2.87 8.37 -13.40
CA HIS A 254 1.81 7.40 -13.70
C HIS A 254 2.07 6.54 -14.95
N PRO A 255 1.39 5.38 -15.06
CA PRO A 255 1.46 4.54 -16.26
C PRO A 255 1.26 5.33 -17.55
N GLY A 256 2.15 5.10 -18.52
CA GLY A 256 2.13 5.78 -19.82
C GLY A 256 2.63 7.23 -19.80
N GLN A 257 2.93 7.79 -18.61
CA GLN A 257 3.42 9.17 -18.44
C GLN A 257 4.92 9.24 -18.14
N VAL A 258 5.58 8.12 -17.85
CA VAL A 258 7.04 8.06 -17.72
C VAL A 258 7.69 8.36 -19.07
N GLN A 259 8.77 9.16 -19.08
CA GLN A 259 9.48 9.53 -20.29
C GLN A 259 10.09 8.30 -20.99
N ASP A 260 9.99 8.24 -22.31
CA ASP A 260 10.37 7.06 -23.10
C ASP A 260 11.83 6.67 -22.90
N ARG A 261 12.76 7.64 -22.84
CA ARG A 261 14.18 7.36 -22.59
C ARG A 261 14.45 6.56 -21.30
N TYR A 262 13.68 6.79 -20.22
CA TYR A 262 13.85 6.07 -18.96
C TYR A 262 13.21 4.68 -19.03
N VAL A 263 12.14 4.53 -19.81
CA VAL A 263 11.53 3.22 -20.10
C VAL A 263 12.46 2.37 -20.97
N ASP A 264 13.07 2.96 -21.99
CA ASP A 264 14.03 2.28 -22.86
C ASP A 264 15.28 1.87 -22.09
N GLU A 265 15.83 2.77 -21.26
CA GLU A 265 16.97 2.50 -20.38
C GLU A 265 16.66 1.41 -19.35
N MET A 266 15.47 1.43 -18.74
CA MET A 266 14.98 0.35 -17.87
C MET A 266 14.95 -1.00 -18.60
N LYS A 267 14.36 -1.07 -19.79
CA LYS A 267 14.23 -2.32 -20.56
C LYS A 267 15.58 -2.85 -21.06
N GLN A 268 16.48 -1.97 -21.46
CA GLN A 268 17.84 -2.32 -21.86
C GLN A 268 18.61 -2.90 -20.67
N THR A 269 18.63 -2.20 -19.54
CA THR A 269 19.31 -2.66 -18.32
C THR A 269 18.78 -3.99 -17.83
N ALA A 270 17.47 -4.21 -17.87
CA ALA A 270 16.87 -5.50 -17.54
C ALA A 270 17.37 -6.63 -18.44
N SER A 271 17.51 -6.37 -19.75
CA SER A 271 17.99 -7.37 -20.71
C SER A 271 19.47 -7.73 -20.52
N GLU A 272 20.26 -6.82 -19.95
CA GLU A 272 21.70 -7.03 -19.70
C GLU A 272 21.99 -7.69 -18.36
N ARG A 273 21.14 -7.45 -17.35
CA ARG A 273 21.46 -7.77 -15.95
C ARG A 273 20.53 -8.79 -15.30
N MET A 274 19.40 -9.12 -15.91
CA MET A 274 18.39 -9.97 -15.31
C MET A 274 18.26 -11.32 -15.99
N ALA A 275 17.83 -12.30 -15.19
CA ALA A 275 17.42 -13.61 -15.64
C ALA A 275 16.49 -13.50 -16.86
N PRO A 276 16.62 -14.38 -17.88
CA PRO A 276 15.86 -14.28 -19.12
C PRO A 276 14.34 -14.14 -18.91
N ALA A 277 13.77 -14.87 -17.96
CA ALA A 277 12.35 -14.82 -17.62
C ALA A 277 11.94 -13.45 -17.05
N ILE A 278 12.75 -12.87 -16.14
CA ILE A 278 12.49 -11.55 -15.55
C ILE A 278 12.59 -10.46 -16.62
N ALA A 279 13.65 -10.50 -17.43
CA ALA A 279 13.84 -9.55 -18.52
C ALA A 279 12.71 -9.62 -19.56
N SER A 280 12.17 -10.82 -19.84
CA SER A 280 11.02 -11.02 -20.72
C SER A 280 9.80 -10.23 -20.26
N VAL A 281 9.45 -10.31 -18.97
CA VAL A 281 8.33 -9.56 -18.38
C VAL A 281 8.55 -8.04 -18.46
N ILE A 282 9.75 -7.56 -18.13
CA ILE A 282 10.05 -6.12 -18.19
C ILE A 282 9.94 -5.58 -19.61
N ARG A 283 10.50 -6.28 -20.61
CA ARG A 283 10.41 -5.88 -22.01
C ARG A 283 8.95 -5.85 -22.51
N ALA A 284 8.16 -6.84 -22.11
CA ALA A 284 6.74 -6.96 -22.48
C ALA A 284 5.84 -5.91 -21.78
N THR A 285 6.32 -5.24 -20.74
CA THR A 285 5.53 -4.22 -20.03
C THR A 285 5.25 -3.02 -20.96
N LYS A 286 3.97 -2.75 -21.20
CA LYS A 286 3.52 -1.67 -22.10
C LYS A 286 3.65 -0.28 -21.46
N THR A 287 3.20 -0.14 -20.22
CA THR A 287 3.15 1.13 -19.51
C THR A 287 3.73 0.98 -18.10
N PRO A 288 5.06 0.75 -17.96
CA PRO A 288 5.68 0.76 -16.64
C PRO A 288 5.53 2.15 -16.03
N TYR A 289 5.57 2.20 -14.70
CA TYR A 289 5.44 3.44 -13.95
C TYR A 289 6.46 3.49 -12.82
N LEU A 290 6.67 4.70 -12.31
CA LEU A 290 7.67 4.99 -11.29
C LEU A 290 7.00 5.38 -9.99
N GLN A 291 7.54 4.88 -8.90
CA GLN A 291 7.18 5.30 -7.54
C GLN A 291 8.45 5.68 -6.79
N VAL A 292 8.44 6.87 -6.18
CA VAL A 292 9.48 7.29 -5.24
C VAL A 292 9.36 6.44 -3.99
N VAL A 293 10.45 5.82 -3.55
CA VAL A 293 10.47 5.15 -2.25
C VAL A 293 10.87 6.16 -1.20
N SER A 294 9.89 6.52 -0.37
CA SER A 294 10.07 7.36 0.80
C SER A 294 9.45 6.68 1.99
N ASP A 295 9.91 7.05 3.18
CA ASP A 295 9.27 6.73 4.43
C ASP A 295 8.92 8.00 5.19
N SER A 296 7.97 7.91 6.11
CA SER A 296 7.66 8.96 7.06
C SER A 296 7.21 8.36 8.37
N ARG A 297 7.46 9.10 9.45
CA ARG A 297 7.04 8.75 10.80
C ARG A 297 6.38 9.96 11.43
N SER A 298 5.14 9.80 11.88
CA SER A 298 4.51 10.77 12.76
C SER A 298 4.77 10.35 14.21
N ALA A 299 5.20 11.30 15.05
CA ALA A 299 5.34 11.08 16.49
C ALA A 299 3.99 10.93 17.21
N ARG A 300 2.89 11.28 16.54
CA ARG A 300 1.52 11.28 17.08
C ARG A 300 0.52 10.78 16.05
N MET A 301 -0.45 9.98 16.48
CA MET A 301 -1.55 9.44 15.66
C MET A 301 -2.93 9.88 16.17
N ALA A 302 -3.05 10.43 17.37
CA ALA A 302 -4.31 10.83 17.98
C ALA A 302 -4.27 12.25 18.54
N MET A 303 -5.24 13.09 18.20
CA MET A 303 -5.39 14.44 18.74
C MET A 303 -6.88 14.73 18.97
N GLY A 304 -7.26 14.87 20.25
CA GLY A 304 -8.65 15.06 20.68
C GLY A 304 -9.58 14.01 20.07
N ARG A 305 -10.33 14.40 19.03
CA ARG A 305 -11.29 13.53 18.32
C ARG A 305 -10.84 13.15 16.90
N VAL A 306 -9.55 13.27 16.60
CA VAL A 306 -8.96 13.04 15.28
C VAL A 306 -7.89 11.95 15.35
N ALA A 307 -7.95 10.99 14.44
CA ALA A 307 -6.97 9.91 14.30
C ALA A 307 -6.28 9.97 12.92
N LEU A 308 -4.98 9.64 12.86
CA LEU A 308 -4.23 9.34 11.63
C LEU A 308 -3.98 7.83 11.55
N ILE A 309 -4.28 7.18 10.43
CA ILE A 309 -4.06 5.75 10.23
C ILE A 309 -3.31 5.42 8.93
N GLY A 310 -2.73 4.24 8.84
CA GLY A 310 -2.04 3.78 7.63
C GLY A 310 -0.86 4.69 7.27
N ASP A 311 -0.66 4.92 5.97
CA ASP A 311 0.39 5.79 5.44
C ASP A 311 0.17 7.27 5.78
N ALA A 312 -1.03 7.67 6.20
CA ALA A 312 -1.28 9.03 6.69
C ALA A 312 -0.51 9.30 7.99
N ALA A 313 -0.39 8.28 8.86
CA ALA A 313 0.42 8.35 10.07
C ALA A 313 1.90 8.04 9.79
N CYS A 314 2.18 6.83 9.29
CA CYS A 314 3.54 6.34 9.07
C CYS A 314 3.58 5.60 7.74
N ALA A 315 4.26 6.18 6.74
CA ALA A 315 4.44 5.54 5.45
C ALA A 315 5.66 4.62 5.49
N ALA A 316 5.46 3.33 5.27
CA ALA A 316 6.52 2.34 5.30
C ALA A 316 7.03 2.02 3.88
N ARG A 317 8.32 1.72 3.77
CA ARG A 317 8.89 1.18 2.53
C ARG A 317 8.23 -0.18 2.20
N PRO A 318 8.01 -0.51 0.92
CA PRO A 318 7.20 -1.66 0.50
C PRO A 318 7.82 -3.05 0.75
N HIS A 319 9.06 -3.13 1.24
CA HIS A 319 9.86 -4.37 1.28
C HIS A 319 9.22 -5.52 2.07
N ALA A 320 8.53 -5.23 3.18
CA ALA A 320 7.83 -6.24 3.98
C ALA A 320 6.40 -6.54 3.47
N ALA A 321 5.96 -5.91 2.37
CA ALA A 321 4.63 -6.01 1.81
C ALA A 321 3.50 -5.79 2.84
N ALA A 322 3.71 -4.90 3.81
CA ALA A 322 2.87 -4.78 5.01
C ALA A 322 2.07 -3.46 5.12
N GLY A 323 2.12 -2.57 4.12
CA GLY A 323 1.45 -1.27 4.20
C GLY A 323 -0.08 -1.39 4.41
N THR A 324 -0.73 -2.27 3.65
CA THR A 324 -2.17 -2.53 3.79
C THR A 324 -2.52 -3.21 5.11
N ALA A 325 -1.68 -4.15 5.55
CA ALA A 325 -1.83 -4.83 6.83
C ALA A 325 -1.74 -3.84 8.00
N LYS A 326 -0.76 -2.94 7.96
CA LYS A 326 -0.59 -1.86 8.95
C LYS A 326 -1.82 -0.98 9.01
N ALA A 327 -2.31 -0.51 7.85
CA ALA A 327 -3.48 0.35 7.78
C ALA A 327 -4.75 -0.33 8.30
N ALA A 328 -4.93 -1.63 8.01
CA ALA A 328 -6.04 -2.40 8.54
C ALA A 328 -5.91 -2.63 10.05
N ALA A 329 -4.72 -2.98 10.55
CA ALA A 329 -4.43 -3.15 11.97
C ALA A 329 -4.72 -1.87 12.77
N ASP A 330 -4.35 -0.70 12.23
CA ASP A 330 -4.71 0.61 12.81
C ASP A 330 -6.23 0.75 12.99
N GLY A 331 -7.02 0.42 11.96
CA GLY A 331 -8.48 0.48 12.01
C GLY A 331 -9.10 -0.52 12.99
N TRP A 332 -8.60 -1.76 13.03
CA TRP A 332 -9.06 -2.79 13.98
C TRP A 332 -8.79 -2.40 15.43
N ALA A 333 -7.57 -1.94 15.72
CA ALA A 333 -7.20 -1.48 17.05
C ALA A 333 -8.03 -0.26 17.47
N LEU A 334 -8.30 0.66 16.53
CA LEU A 334 -9.13 1.85 16.78
C LEU A 334 -10.56 1.44 17.15
N ALA A 335 -11.16 0.55 16.37
CA ALA A 335 -12.51 0.06 16.63
C ALA A 335 -12.61 -0.67 17.98
N SER A 336 -11.59 -1.46 18.33
CA SER A 336 -11.54 -2.12 19.65
C SER A 336 -11.45 -1.11 20.79
N ALA A 337 -10.63 -0.06 20.65
CA ALA A 337 -10.50 0.97 21.68
C ALA A 337 -11.79 1.79 21.85
N LEU A 338 -12.49 2.08 20.75
CA LEU A 338 -13.80 2.75 20.78
C LEU A 338 -14.86 1.88 21.48
N ALA A 339 -14.93 0.59 21.15
CA ALA A 339 -15.85 -0.34 21.81
C ALA A 339 -15.63 -0.41 23.34
N ASP A 340 -14.39 -0.32 23.79
CA ASP A 340 -14.04 -0.34 25.22
C ASP A 340 -14.32 1.00 25.95
N ALA A 341 -14.49 2.10 25.21
CA ALA A 341 -14.53 3.45 25.78
C ALA A 341 -15.93 3.95 26.13
N GLY A 342 -16.99 3.15 25.87
CA GLY A 342 -18.35 3.47 26.30
C GLY A 342 -18.89 4.81 25.79
N GLY A 343 -18.52 5.21 24.57
CA GLY A 343 -18.93 6.47 23.95
C GLY A 343 -17.89 7.60 24.01
N ASP A 344 -16.83 7.47 24.82
CA ASP A 344 -15.79 8.51 24.93
C ASP A 344 -14.71 8.35 23.84
N VAL A 345 -14.90 9.05 22.72
CA VAL A 345 -13.96 9.03 21.58
C VAL A 345 -12.56 9.50 21.99
N ALA A 346 -12.43 10.55 22.79
CA ALA A 346 -11.12 11.10 23.14
C ALA A 346 -10.33 10.13 24.02
N ALA A 347 -10.98 9.51 25.00
CA ALA A 347 -10.36 8.48 25.83
C ALA A 347 -9.96 7.24 25.01
N ALA A 348 -10.78 6.83 24.04
CA ALA A 348 -10.47 5.73 23.13
C ALA A 348 -9.17 6.00 22.35
N LEU A 349 -9.04 7.19 21.76
CA LEU A 349 -7.87 7.55 20.96
C LEU A 349 -6.58 7.60 21.78
N VAL A 350 -6.65 8.11 23.03
CA VAL A 350 -5.50 8.10 23.96
C VAL A 350 -5.07 6.67 24.31
N LYS A 351 -6.02 5.75 24.49
CA LYS A 351 -5.72 4.33 24.78
C LYS A 351 -5.14 3.60 23.56
N TRP A 352 -5.60 3.96 22.36
CA TRP A 352 -5.26 3.31 21.10
C TRP A 352 -3.84 3.63 20.59
N GLU A 353 -3.45 4.91 20.64
CA GLU A 353 -2.24 5.42 19.96
C GLU A 353 -0.93 4.69 20.33
N PRO A 354 -0.59 4.43 21.62
CA PRO A 354 0.75 3.96 21.99
C PRO A 354 1.15 2.65 21.32
N ALA A 355 0.22 1.69 21.20
CA ALA A 355 0.47 0.40 20.57
C ALA A 355 0.69 0.54 19.05
N GLN A 356 -0.06 1.43 18.40
CA GLN A 356 0.06 1.65 16.96
C GLN A 356 1.35 2.40 16.57
N LEU A 357 1.79 3.34 17.40
CA LEU A 357 3.10 3.98 17.25
C LEU A 357 4.22 2.93 17.39
N GLN A 358 4.16 2.08 18.42
CA GLN A 358 5.15 1.02 18.62
C GLN A 358 5.20 0.03 17.44
N MET A 359 4.05 -0.40 16.94
CA MET A 359 3.94 -1.27 15.77
C MET A 359 4.52 -0.60 14.52
N SER A 360 4.18 0.67 14.28
CA SER A 360 4.68 1.44 13.15
C SER A 360 6.20 1.61 13.21
N ASP A 361 6.76 1.88 14.39
CA ASP A 361 8.21 2.02 14.61
C ASP A 361 8.97 0.71 14.38
N ALA A 362 8.39 -0.42 14.79
CA ALA A 362 8.96 -1.73 14.54
C ALA A 362 8.99 -2.04 13.03
N LEU A 363 7.88 -1.78 12.33
CA LEU A 363 7.79 -1.96 10.89
C LEU A 363 8.77 -1.06 10.14
N LEU A 364 8.84 0.23 10.48
CA LEU A 364 9.73 1.19 9.81
C LEU A 364 11.19 0.78 9.93
N ARG A 365 11.67 0.45 11.15
CA ARG A 365 13.05 -0.04 11.34
C ARG A 365 13.34 -1.26 10.49
N ARG A 366 12.39 -2.20 10.42
CA ARG A 366 12.52 -3.41 9.64
C ARG A 366 12.63 -3.13 8.15
N VAL A 367 11.71 -2.36 7.58
CA VAL A 367 11.71 -2.09 6.13
C VAL A 367 12.86 -1.19 5.71
N VAL A 368 13.37 -0.32 6.59
CA VAL A 368 14.62 0.41 6.37
C VAL A 368 15.78 -0.57 6.25
N ALA A 369 15.96 -1.47 7.23
CA ALA A 369 17.02 -2.47 7.20
C ALA A 369 16.93 -3.40 5.99
N MET A 370 15.73 -3.86 5.60
CA MET A 370 15.54 -4.66 4.38
C MET A 370 15.99 -3.91 3.13
N GLY A 371 15.65 -2.62 3.01
CA GLY A 371 16.07 -1.78 1.89
C GLY A 371 17.57 -1.55 1.87
N GLU A 372 18.19 -1.31 3.03
CA GLU A 372 19.64 -1.12 3.12
C GLU A 372 20.42 -2.35 2.65
N ARG A 373 19.94 -3.55 3.00
CA ARG A 373 20.56 -4.83 2.62
C ARG A 373 20.67 -5.04 1.10
N SER A 374 19.64 -4.68 0.33
CA SER A 374 19.64 -4.83 -1.13
C SER A 374 20.18 -3.62 -1.87
N GLN A 375 19.94 -2.41 -1.36
CA GLN A 375 20.24 -1.18 -2.09
C GLN A 375 21.63 -0.61 -1.80
N PHE A 376 22.24 -0.87 -0.64
CA PHE A 376 23.48 -0.20 -0.25
C PHE A 376 24.56 -1.14 0.30
N SER A 377 24.23 -2.01 1.26
CA SER A 377 25.25 -2.86 1.90
C SER A 377 25.55 -4.14 1.13
N ASN A 378 24.67 -4.55 0.20
CA ASN A 378 24.79 -5.80 -0.56
C ASN A 378 24.86 -7.04 0.34
N THR A 379 24.07 -7.03 1.41
CA THR A 379 23.98 -8.11 2.41
C THR A 379 22.60 -8.75 2.45
N TRP A 380 21.85 -8.69 1.35
CA TRP A 380 20.60 -9.43 1.20
C TRP A 380 20.92 -10.89 0.88
N THR A 381 20.61 -11.81 1.79
CA THR A 381 20.85 -13.24 1.64
C THR A 381 19.55 -13.99 1.37
N PRO A 382 19.42 -14.72 0.26
CA PRO A 382 18.26 -15.57 0.00
C PRO A 382 17.94 -16.50 1.17
N GLY A 383 16.66 -16.58 1.56
CA GLY A 383 16.19 -17.42 2.65
C GLY A 383 16.34 -16.84 4.07
N ASP A 384 16.96 -15.67 4.24
CA ASP A 384 17.01 -15.01 5.55
C ASP A 384 15.60 -14.69 6.08
N PRO A 385 15.20 -15.22 7.26
CA PRO A 385 13.89 -14.97 7.84
C PRO A 385 13.56 -13.48 8.03
N ASP A 386 14.55 -12.63 8.27
CA ASP A 386 14.34 -11.18 8.44
C ASP A 386 13.74 -10.53 7.19
N LEU A 387 13.96 -11.15 6.02
CA LEU A 387 13.54 -10.66 4.70
C LEU A 387 12.14 -11.13 4.29
N ARG A 388 11.46 -11.93 5.11
CA ARG A 388 10.10 -12.42 4.83
C ARG A 388 9.08 -11.28 4.82
N PHE A 389 7.96 -11.42 4.12
CA PHE A 389 6.87 -10.46 4.28
C PHE A 389 6.25 -10.54 5.69
N GLY A 390 5.53 -9.49 6.10
CA GLY A 390 4.78 -9.50 7.36
C GLY A 390 4.83 -8.17 8.12
N LEU A 391 3.73 -7.81 8.77
CA LEU A 391 3.64 -6.63 9.62
C LEU A 391 4.47 -6.78 10.89
N TYR A 392 4.40 -7.94 11.55
CA TYR A 392 4.98 -8.16 12.88
C TYR A 392 6.39 -8.78 12.89
N GLY A 393 6.96 -9.02 11.71
CA GLY A 393 8.24 -9.71 11.56
C GLY A 393 8.09 -11.22 11.34
N PRO A 394 9.22 -11.95 11.17
CA PRO A 394 9.18 -13.39 10.97
C PRO A 394 8.62 -14.13 12.20
N GLY A 395 7.73 -15.10 11.94
CA GLY A 395 7.20 -16.02 12.97
C GLY A 395 6.11 -15.42 13.87
N LYS A 396 5.48 -14.31 13.47
CA LYS A 396 4.41 -13.65 14.21
C LYS A 396 3.20 -13.32 13.35
#